data_AF-A0A4R0SGY9-F1
#
_entry.id   AF-A0A4R0SGY9-F1
#
_cell.length_a   1.000
_cell.length_b   1.000
_cell.length_c   1.000
_cell.angle_alpha   90.00
_cell.angle_beta   90.00
_cell.angle_gamma   90.00
#
_symmetry.space_group_name_H-M   'P 1'
#
loop_
_entity.id
_entity.type
_entity.pdbx_description
1 polymer ?
#
loop_
_entity_poly.entity_id
_entity_poly.type
_entity_poly.pdbx_seq_one_letter_code
_entity_poly.pdbx_strand_id
1 'polypeptide(L)'
;MSGPTEQWAWQLQDERLSLSEKFVLVYLARRAYYDDGCGAWPSVNTIAAHCHCTRRSVLRALKRLQELGYLREGDQELAARNPRSHEPIPRGHRSKVWDVVMKGAQTEPEDVTDPGETDAGKDVPAKPSTAEPSRSKECAG
;
A
#
# COMPACT_ATOMS: atom_id res chain seq x y z
N MET A 1 8.03 -4.91 -26.15
CA MET A 1 6.74 -4.33 -25.72
C MET A 1 6.62 -4.54 -24.22
N SER A 2 6.03 -3.58 -23.50
CA SER A 2 5.80 -3.70 -22.06
C SER A 2 4.66 -4.70 -21.80
N GLY A 3 4.81 -5.60 -20.83
CA GLY A 3 3.78 -6.59 -20.50
C GLY A 3 2.57 -5.95 -19.77
N PRO A 4 1.42 -6.63 -19.69
CA PRO A 4 0.21 -6.10 -19.03
C PRO A 4 0.46 -5.63 -17.58
N THR A 5 1.21 -6.42 -16.80
CA THR A 5 1.58 -6.06 -15.42
C THR A 5 2.47 -4.83 -15.34
N GLU A 6 3.45 -4.69 -16.22
CA GLU A 6 4.32 -3.50 -16.26
C GLU A 6 3.51 -2.26 -16.61
N GLN A 7 2.59 -2.35 -17.57
CA GLN A 7 1.70 -1.27 -17.94
C GLN A 7 0.77 -0.87 -16.78
N TRP A 8 0.16 -1.84 -16.10
CA TRP A 8 -0.62 -1.60 -14.89
C TRP A 8 0.21 -0.90 -13.81
N ALA A 9 1.44 -1.40 -13.58
CA ALA A 9 2.33 -0.86 -12.56
C ALA A 9 2.72 0.59 -12.86
N TRP A 10 2.84 0.99 -14.13
CA TRP A 10 3.04 2.40 -14.51
C TRP A 10 1.80 3.25 -14.22
N GLN A 11 0.61 2.75 -14.57
CA GLN A 11 -0.65 3.49 -14.43
C GLN A 11 -1.13 3.64 -12.97
N LEU A 12 -0.75 2.72 -12.08
CA LEU A 12 -1.13 2.76 -10.65
C LEU A 12 -0.88 4.15 -10.02
N GLN A 13 -1.93 4.81 -9.53
CA GLN A 13 -1.81 6.05 -8.76
C GLN A 13 -2.12 5.72 -7.30
N ASP A 14 -1.08 5.49 -6.49
CA ASP A 14 -1.19 5.31 -5.03
C ASP A 14 -0.20 6.26 -4.35
N GLU A 15 -0.73 7.31 -3.73
CA GLU A 15 0.04 8.36 -3.08
C GLU A 15 0.83 7.87 -1.86
N ARG A 16 0.50 6.69 -1.33
CA ARG A 16 1.23 6.05 -0.23
C ARG A 16 2.60 5.52 -0.67
N LEU A 17 2.82 5.36 -1.98
CA LEU A 17 4.09 4.89 -2.54
C LEU A 17 5.07 6.04 -2.73
N SER A 18 6.25 5.89 -2.15
CA SER A 18 7.40 6.72 -2.53
C SER A 18 7.82 6.41 -3.97
N LEU A 19 8.55 7.36 -4.57
CA LEU A 19 9.09 7.20 -5.93
C LEU A 19 9.97 5.93 -6.06
N SER A 20 10.77 5.62 -5.03
CA SER A 20 11.59 4.41 -5.02
C SER A 20 10.75 3.13 -4.99
N GLU A 21 9.68 3.09 -4.20
CA GLU A 21 8.75 1.94 -4.14
C GLU A 21 8.04 1.73 -5.47
N LYS A 22 7.55 2.82 -6.07
CA LYS A 22 6.95 2.81 -7.42
C LYS A 22 7.91 2.23 -8.45
N PHE A 23 9.17 2.70 -8.51
CA PHE A 23 10.15 2.17 -9.45
C PHE A 23 10.51 0.70 -9.19
N VAL A 24 10.62 0.28 -7.93
CA VAL A 24 10.85 -1.13 -7.59
C VAL A 24 9.68 -2.00 -8.06
N LEU A 25 8.43 -1.58 -7.82
CA LEU A 25 7.23 -2.29 -8.27
C LEU A 25 7.19 -2.44 -9.79
N VAL A 26 7.38 -1.35 -10.52
CA VAL A 26 7.44 -1.34 -11.99
C VAL A 26 8.56 -2.25 -12.50
N TYR A 27 9.74 -2.18 -11.88
CA TYR A 27 10.86 -3.02 -12.28
C TYR A 27 10.55 -4.51 -12.07
N LEU A 28 9.95 -4.89 -10.94
CA LEU A 28 9.54 -6.27 -10.70
C LEU A 28 8.47 -6.72 -11.71
N ALA A 29 7.47 -5.87 -11.99
CA ALA A 29 6.44 -6.17 -12.99
C ALA A 29 7.02 -6.42 -14.38
N ARG A 30 8.01 -5.61 -14.80
CA ARG A 30 8.76 -5.82 -16.05
C ARG A 30 9.58 -7.12 -16.06
N ARG A 31 10.06 -7.55 -14.89
CA ARG A 31 10.94 -8.73 -14.72
C ARG A 31 10.17 -10.01 -14.40
N ALA A 32 8.86 -9.93 -14.22
CA ALA A 32 8.01 -11.09 -14.05
C ALA A 32 8.19 -12.05 -15.23
N TYR A 33 8.25 -13.34 -14.92
CA TYR A 33 8.39 -14.38 -15.94
C TYR A 33 7.08 -14.61 -16.68
N TYR A 34 5.95 -14.42 -16.00
CA TYR A 34 4.61 -14.57 -16.54
C TYR A 34 3.91 -13.22 -16.72
N ASP A 35 3.02 -13.13 -17.71
CA ASP A 35 2.28 -11.91 -18.06
C ASP A 35 1.29 -11.45 -16.97
N ASP A 36 1.01 -12.30 -15.99
CA ASP A 36 0.18 -12.01 -14.82
C ASP A 36 0.97 -11.37 -13.66
N GLY A 37 2.29 -11.14 -13.85
CA GLY A 37 3.16 -10.52 -12.86
C GLY A 37 3.84 -11.50 -11.92
N CYS A 38 3.67 -12.81 -12.12
CA CYS A 38 4.29 -13.83 -11.28
C CYS A 38 5.74 -14.12 -11.66
N GLY A 39 6.54 -14.49 -10.65
CA GLY A 39 7.88 -15.02 -10.85
C GLY A 39 8.93 -13.97 -11.25
N ALA A 40 9.08 -12.89 -10.50
CA ALA A 40 10.22 -11.97 -10.64
C ALA A 40 11.28 -12.27 -9.57
N TRP A 41 12.51 -12.63 -9.96
CA TRP A 41 13.59 -12.94 -9.00
C TRP A 41 14.93 -12.21 -9.20
N PRO A 42 14.94 -10.90 -9.56
CA PRO A 42 16.19 -10.16 -9.61
C PRO A 42 16.84 -10.08 -8.21
N SER A 43 18.17 -10.05 -8.17
CA SER A 43 18.88 -9.82 -6.90
C SER A 43 18.61 -8.40 -6.39
N VAL A 44 18.69 -8.18 -5.07
CA VAL A 44 18.51 -6.85 -4.46
C VAL A 44 19.49 -5.83 -5.05
N ASN A 45 20.73 -6.24 -5.36
CA ASN A 45 21.73 -5.37 -5.97
C ASN A 45 21.37 -5.01 -7.43
N THR A 46 20.78 -5.95 -8.17
CA THR A 46 20.26 -5.70 -9.52
C THR A 46 19.13 -4.68 -9.49
N ILE A 47 18.16 -4.85 -8.58
CA ILE A 47 17.07 -3.88 -8.40
C ILE A 47 17.64 -2.50 -8.05
N ALA A 48 18.58 -2.43 -7.10
CA ALA A 48 19.21 -1.18 -6.67
C ALA A 48 19.86 -0.42 -7.85
N ALA A 49 20.60 -1.14 -8.70
CA ALA A 49 21.24 -0.56 -9.87
C ALA A 49 20.22 -0.02 -10.89
N HIS A 50 19.14 -0.75 -11.15
CA HIS A 50 18.13 -0.34 -12.14
C HIS A 50 17.13 0.71 -11.63
N CYS A 51 16.85 0.73 -10.34
CA CYS A 51 15.95 1.71 -9.71
C CYS A 51 16.70 2.94 -9.17
N HIS A 52 18.01 3.05 -9.41
CA HIS A 52 18.87 4.14 -8.94
C HIS A 52 18.71 4.45 -7.43
N CYS A 53 18.67 3.40 -6.62
CA CYS A 53 18.51 3.53 -5.17
C CYS A 53 19.47 2.60 -4.41
N THR A 54 19.62 2.82 -3.10
CA THR A 54 20.54 1.99 -2.31
C THR A 54 19.94 0.60 -2.07
N ARG A 55 20.79 -0.39 -1.81
CA ARG A 55 20.36 -1.73 -1.36
C ARG A 55 19.41 -1.66 -0.15
N ARG A 56 19.67 -0.76 0.79
CA ARG A 56 18.83 -0.53 1.98
C ARG A 56 17.45 0.00 1.58
N SER A 57 17.39 0.92 0.61
CA SER A 57 16.14 1.45 0.06
C SER A 57 15.33 0.35 -0.63
N VAL A 58 15.97 -0.52 -1.42
CA VAL A 58 15.28 -1.66 -2.05
C VAL A 58 14.65 -2.58 -1.00
N LEU A 59 15.40 -2.98 0.04
CA LEU A 59 14.87 -3.85 1.08
C LEU A 59 13.67 -3.24 1.81
N ARG A 60 13.72 -1.92 2.06
CA ARG A 60 12.58 -1.19 2.64
C ARG A 60 11.40 -1.15 1.67
N ALA A 61 11.64 -0.88 0.40
CA ALA A 61 10.61 -0.85 -0.63
C ALA A 61 9.93 -2.21 -0.80
N LEU A 62 10.69 -3.31 -0.90
CA LEU A 62 10.15 -4.67 -0.98
C LEU A 62 9.25 -4.98 0.23
N LYS A 63 9.72 -4.65 1.43
CA LYS A 63 8.92 -4.83 2.65
C LYS A 63 7.64 -4.01 2.61
N ARG A 64 7.73 -2.73 2.24
CA ARG A 64 6.58 -1.82 2.21
C ARG A 64 5.56 -2.24 1.16
N LEU A 65 6.02 -2.63 -0.04
CA LEU A 65 5.15 -3.12 -1.11
C LEU A 65 4.44 -4.42 -0.71
N GLN A 66 5.10 -5.30 0.05
CA GLN A 66 4.45 -6.48 0.63
C GLN A 66 3.41 -6.10 1.70
N GLU A 67 3.74 -5.17 2.61
CA GLU A 67 2.80 -4.64 3.62
C GLU A 67 1.58 -3.95 2.98
N LEU A 68 1.76 -3.30 1.83
CA LEU A 68 0.70 -2.68 1.03
C LEU A 68 -0.01 -3.66 0.08
N GLY A 69 0.32 -4.96 0.12
CA GLY A 69 -0.35 -5.97 -0.69
C GLY A 69 -0.04 -5.92 -2.19
N TYR A 70 0.96 -5.16 -2.62
CA TYR A 70 1.41 -5.10 -4.02
C TYR A 70 2.38 -6.23 -4.39
N LEU A 71 3.00 -6.86 -3.40
CA LEU A 71 3.89 -8.00 -3.58
C LEU A 71 3.52 -9.16 -2.66
N ARG A 72 3.73 -10.38 -3.14
CA ARG A 72 3.79 -11.60 -2.33
C ARG A 72 5.02 -12.43 -2.71
N GLU A 73 5.43 -13.33 -1.83
CA GLU A 73 6.44 -14.33 -2.20
C GLU A 73 5.85 -15.27 -3.26
N GLY A 74 6.57 -15.44 -4.37
CA GLY A 74 6.22 -16.36 -5.45
C GLY A 74 6.84 -17.75 -5.26
N ASP A 75 6.88 -18.55 -6.32
CA ASP A 75 7.53 -19.85 -6.31
C ASP A 75 9.06 -19.72 -6.20
N GLN A 76 9.60 -20.00 -5.00
CA GLN A 76 11.03 -19.86 -4.71
C GLN A 76 11.92 -20.87 -5.46
N GLU A 77 11.36 -21.93 -6.06
CA GLU A 77 12.14 -22.86 -6.89
C GLU A 77 12.50 -22.27 -8.26
N LEU A 78 11.85 -21.17 -8.70
CA LEU A 78 12.29 -20.42 -9.90
C LEU A 78 13.70 -19.83 -9.73
N ALA A 79 14.10 -19.52 -8.50
CA ALA A 79 15.45 -19.05 -8.18
C ALA A 79 16.45 -20.18 -7.90
N ALA A 80 16.07 -21.45 -8.10
CA ALA A 80 16.93 -22.59 -7.79
C ALA A 80 18.08 -22.80 -8.77
N ARG A 81 18.03 -22.18 -9.96
CA ARG A 81 19.05 -22.33 -11.00
C ARG A 81 19.55 -20.99 -11.52
N ASN A 82 20.82 -20.95 -11.87
CA ASN A 82 21.39 -19.79 -12.53
C ASN A 82 20.81 -19.67 -13.96
N PRO A 83 20.19 -18.54 -14.34
CA PRO A 83 19.59 -18.38 -15.66
C PRO A 83 20.59 -18.46 -16.82
N ARG A 84 21.89 -18.24 -16.56
CA ARG A 84 22.96 -18.30 -17.56
C ARG A 84 23.69 -19.64 -17.59
N SER A 85 24.09 -20.16 -16.42
CA SER A 85 24.87 -21.42 -16.35
C SER A 85 23.99 -22.66 -16.19
N HIS A 86 22.70 -22.51 -15.88
CA HIS A 86 21.75 -23.59 -15.53
C HIS A 86 22.14 -24.44 -14.30
N GLU A 87 23.25 -24.09 -13.63
CA GLU A 87 23.72 -24.75 -12.42
C GLU A 87 22.79 -24.49 -11.24
N PRO A 88 22.63 -25.46 -10.32
CA PRO A 88 21.88 -25.27 -9.09
C PRO A 88 22.51 -24.19 -8.19
N ILE A 89 21.66 -23.34 -7.61
CA ILE A 89 22.05 -22.34 -6.61
C ILE A 89 21.71 -22.87 -5.21
N PRO A 90 22.65 -22.88 -4.25
CA PRO A 90 22.36 -23.26 -2.87
C PRO A 90 21.29 -22.37 -2.24
N ARG A 91 20.38 -22.92 -1.43
CA ARG A 91 19.22 -22.21 -0.87
C ARG A 91 19.54 -20.85 -0.25
N GLY A 92 20.63 -20.73 0.52
CA GLY A 92 21.02 -19.47 1.17
C GLY A 92 21.54 -18.37 0.24
N HIS A 93 21.77 -18.68 -1.04
CA HIS A 93 22.29 -17.74 -2.04
C HIS A 93 21.24 -17.40 -3.12
N ARG A 94 20.05 -17.98 -3.04
CA ARG A 94 18.96 -17.73 -4.00
C ARG A 94 18.39 -16.33 -3.76
N SER A 95 18.07 -15.65 -4.85
CA SER A 95 17.25 -14.43 -4.76
C SER A 95 15.82 -14.81 -4.39
N LYS A 96 15.13 -13.94 -3.66
CA LYS A 96 13.70 -14.12 -3.43
C LYS A 96 12.93 -13.96 -4.74
N VAL A 97 11.93 -14.80 -4.91
CA VAL A 97 10.97 -14.72 -6.01
C VAL A 97 9.75 -13.94 -5.53
N TRP A 98 9.32 -12.97 -6.32
CA TRP A 98 8.21 -12.07 -6.04
C TRP A 98 7.13 -12.20 -7.11
N ASP A 99 5.87 -12.23 -6.69
CA ASP A 99 4.74 -12.01 -7.57
C ASP A 99 4.18 -10.61 -7.35
N VAL A 100 3.88 -9.92 -8.45
CA VAL A 100 3.21 -8.63 -8.45
C VAL A 100 1.71 -8.82 -8.39
N VAL A 101 1.05 -8.20 -7.41
CA VAL A 101 -0.39 -8.30 -7.20
C VAL A 101 -1.06 -7.05 -7.77
N MET A 102 -1.67 -7.20 -8.95
CA MET A 102 -2.31 -6.08 -9.68
C MET A 102 -3.60 -5.54 -9.02
N LYS A 103 -4.19 -6.28 -8.07
CA LYS A 103 -5.41 -5.83 -7.38
C LYS A 103 -5.17 -4.80 -6.27
N GLY A 104 -3.92 -4.50 -5.91
CA GLY A 104 -3.56 -3.54 -4.86
C GLY A 104 -4.13 -3.86 -3.47
N ALA A 105 -3.67 -3.18 -2.42
CA ALA A 105 -4.28 -3.26 -1.10
C ALA A 105 -5.79 -3.05 -1.23
N GLN A 106 -6.60 -4.00 -0.76
CA GLN A 106 -8.00 -3.74 -0.45
C GLN A 106 -8.00 -2.55 0.52
N THR A 107 -8.28 -1.34 0.04
CA THR A 107 -8.82 -0.30 0.88
C THR A 107 -10.27 -0.66 1.04
N GLU A 108 -10.62 -1.30 2.16
CA GLU A 108 -12.00 -1.26 2.66
C GLU A 108 -12.46 0.20 2.56
N PRO A 109 -13.61 0.50 1.95
CA PRO A 109 -14.13 1.85 1.95
C PRO A 109 -14.34 2.25 3.42
N GLU A 110 -13.66 3.30 3.87
CA GLU A 110 -14.06 3.98 5.09
C GLU A 110 -15.50 4.46 4.84
N ASP A 111 -16.45 3.95 5.62
CA ASP A 111 -17.84 4.39 5.59
C ASP A 111 -17.87 5.92 5.76
N VAL A 112 -18.05 6.63 4.66
CA VAL A 112 -18.42 8.04 4.68
C VAL A 112 -19.85 8.09 5.22
N THR A 113 -20.01 8.14 6.54
CA THR A 113 -21.22 8.68 7.12
C THR A 113 -21.23 10.18 6.82
N ASP A 114 -21.93 10.53 5.73
CA ASP A 114 -22.34 11.90 5.45
C ASP A 114 -23.26 12.38 6.59
N PRO A 115 -22.92 13.47 7.31
CA PRO A 115 -23.83 14.07 8.27
C PRO A 115 -24.94 14.78 7.48
N GLY A 116 -26.02 14.06 7.21
CA GLY A 116 -27.24 14.62 6.66
C GLY A 116 -27.82 15.66 7.62
N GLU A 117 -27.48 16.92 7.41
CA GLU A 117 -28.13 18.07 8.02
C GLU A 117 -28.99 18.75 6.96
N THR A 118 -30.31 18.77 7.17
CA THR A 118 -31.17 19.97 7.14
C THR A 118 -32.65 19.56 6.98
N ASP A 119 -33.43 19.74 8.04
CA ASP A 119 -34.86 20.05 7.91
C ASP A 119 -35.08 21.48 8.42
N ALA A 120 -35.75 22.28 7.60
CA ALA A 120 -35.96 23.71 7.76
C ALA A 120 -37.32 23.99 8.43
N GLY A 121 -37.34 24.85 9.46
CA GLY A 121 -38.59 25.20 10.14
C GLY A 121 -38.53 26.42 11.06
N LYS A 122 -38.34 27.61 10.45
CA LYS A 122 -38.89 28.95 10.72
C LYS A 122 -39.33 29.45 12.14
N ASP A 123 -39.01 30.74 12.35
CA ASP A 123 -39.65 31.80 13.16
C ASP A 123 -39.06 32.21 14.54
N VAL A 124 -38.75 33.51 14.63
CA VAL A 124 -38.18 34.36 15.72
C VAL A 124 -39.15 35.57 15.81
N PRO A 125 -39.43 36.32 16.93
CA PRO A 125 -38.54 36.75 18.04
C PRO A 125 -39.08 36.87 19.50
N ALA A 126 -38.11 36.83 20.43
CA ALA A 126 -37.82 37.64 21.64
C ALA A 126 -38.89 38.16 22.67
N LYS A 127 -38.72 37.65 23.92
CA LYS A 127 -38.69 38.30 25.29
C LYS A 127 -39.96 38.98 25.87
N PRO A 128 -40.08 39.22 27.21
CA PRO A 128 -39.21 38.86 28.37
C PRO A 128 -39.94 38.30 29.64
N SER A 129 -39.14 37.91 30.63
CA SER A 129 -39.36 38.04 32.11
C SER A 129 -40.54 37.32 32.78
N THR A 130 -40.25 36.49 33.80
CA THR A 130 -40.43 36.78 35.27
C THR A 130 -40.50 35.48 36.08
N ALA A 131 -39.98 35.54 37.31
CA ALA A 131 -40.30 34.72 38.49
C ALA A 131 -39.46 33.45 38.79
N GLU A 132 -38.36 33.69 39.51
CA GLU A 132 -38.02 32.95 40.75
C GLU A 132 -39.16 33.08 41.79
N PRO A 133 -39.29 32.23 42.85
CA PRO A 133 -38.17 31.96 43.76
C PRO A 133 -38.13 30.62 44.55
N SER A 134 -36.94 30.42 45.17
CA SER A 134 -36.71 29.89 46.53
C SER A 134 -37.00 28.43 46.87
N ARG A 135 -35.94 27.66 47.18
CA ARG A 135 -35.57 27.37 48.60
C ARG A 135 -34.28 26.54 48.73
N SER A 136 -33.33 27.15 49.45
CA SER A 136 -32.45 26.63 50.50
C SER A 136 -32.22 25.12 50.66
N LYS A 137 -30.94 24.73 50.72
CA LYS A 137 -30.33 24.22 51.97
C LYS A 137 -28.80 24.09 51.85
N GLU A 138 -28.11 24.89 52.66
CA GLU A 138 -26.78 24.61 53.19
C GLU A 138 -26.78 23.30 54.01
N CYS A 139 -25.70 22.53 53.92
CA CYS A 139 -25.12 21.76 55.02
C CYS A 139 -23.60 21.71 54.85
N ALA A 140 -22.93 21.88 55.99
CA ALA A 140 -21.51 22.16 56.16
C ALA A 140 -20.61 20.91 56.16
N GLY A 141 -19.30 21.16 56.09
CA GLY A 141 -18.21 20.23 56.36
C GLY A 141 -16.87 20.94 56.26
#